data_AF-A0A965N6Z1-F1
#
_entry.id   AF-A0A965N6Z1-F1
#
_cell.length_a   1.000
_cell.length_b   1.000
_cell.length_c   1.000
_cell.angle_alpha   90.00
_cell.angle_beta   90.00
_cell.angle_gamma   90.00
#
_symmetry.space_group_name_H-M   'P 1'
#
loop_
_entity.id
_entity.type
_entity.pdbx_description
1 polymer ?
#
loop_
_entity_poly.entity_id
_entity_poly.type
_entity_poly.pdbx_seq_one_letter_code
_entity_poly.pdbx_strand_id
1 'polypeptide(L)'
;HKTTDRAFYDQARLSAGHFEVVFFDPDGFLTEGSFTNIFVERGGQLLTPTLSRGLLPGVLRAEMIDSGRAVEADLTAEDLAGGFFIGNALRGLMPAILA
;
A
#
# COMPACT_ATOMS: atom_id res chain seq x y z
N HIS A 1 -6.03 -13.02 -4.35
CA HIS A 1 -5.06 -13.35 -5.42
C HIS A 1 -5.07 -12.27 -6.49
N LYS A 2 -3.97 -12.07 -7.24
CA LYS A 2 -3.92 -11.12 -8.35
C LYS A 2 -4.59 -11.73 -9.58
N THR A 3 -5.70 -11.15 -10.01
CA THR A 3 -6.48 -11.60 -11.17
C THR A 3 -6.73 -10.44 -12.13
N THR A 4 -7.35 -10.73 -13.28
CA THR A 4 -7.81 -9.73 -14.25
C THR A 4 -9.15 -9.10 -13.87
N ASP A 5 -9.88 -9.67 -12.90
CA ASP A 5 -11.08 -9.05 -12.34
C ASP A 5 -10.66 -7.94 -11.36
N ARG A 6 -10.71 -6.70 -11.84
CA ARG A 6 -10.15 -5.54 -11.15
C ARG A 6 -11.08 -4.33 -11.14
N ALA A 7 -12.36 -4.53 -11.48
CA ALA A 7 -13.33 -3.45 -11.62
C ALA A 7 -13.39 -2.56 -10.38
N PHE A 8 -13.40 -3.14 -9.17
CA PHE A 8 -13.35 -2.41 -7.90
C PHE A 8 -12.16 -1.44 -7.82
N TYR A 9 -10.95 -1.94 -8.07
CA TYR A 9 -9.71 -1.16 -7.99
C TYR A 9 -9.65 -0.06 -9.05
N ASP A 10 -9.97 -0.41 -10.30
CA ASP A 10 -9.85 0.52 -11.42
C ASP A 10 -10.92 1.61 -11.38
N GLN A 11 -12.16 1.28 -10.99
CA GLN A 11 -13.22 2.28 -10.83
C GLN A 11 -12.87 3.28 -9.73
N ALA A 12 -12.44 2.83 -8.55
CA ALA A 12 -12.07 3.70 -7.46
C ALA A 12 -10.96 4.69 -7.87
N ARG A 13 -9.92 4.19 -8.55
CA ARG A 13 -8.82 5.04 -9.04
C ARG A 13 -9.27 6.02 -10.12
N LEU A 14 -10.04 5.57 -11.11
CA LEU A 14 -10.52 6.42 -12.21
C LEU A 14 -11.45 7.53 -11.69
N SER A 15 -12.34 7.21 -10.76
CA SER A 15 -13.25 8.18 -10.15
C SER A 15 -12.52 9.22 -9.28
N ALA A 16 -11.45 8.83 -8.59
CA ALA A 16 -10.64 9.76 -7.80
C ALA A 16 -9.82 10.73 -8.67
N GLY A 17 -9.49 10.36 -9.91
CA GLY A 17 -8.73 11.22 -10.82
C GLY A 17 -7.27 11.43 -10.42
N HIS A 18 -6.74 10.60 -9.51
CA HIS A 18 -5.35 10.66 -9.03
C HIS A 18 -4.51 9.49 -9.59
N PHE A 19 -3.19 9.59 -9.42
CA PHE A 19 -2.26 8.54 -9.84
C PHE A 19 -2.56 7.20 -9.17
N GLU A 20 -2.92 7.24 -7.88
CA GLU A 20 -3.26 6.09 -7.07
C GLU A 20 -4.33 6.47 -6.04
N VAL A 21 -5.03 5.46 -5.54
CA VAL A 21 -5.92 5.54 -4.37
C VAL A 21 -5.46 4.56 -3.31
N VAL A 22 -5.75 4.85 -2.05
CA VAL A 22 -5.47 3.98 -0.91
C VAL A 22 -6.79 3.47 -0.33
N PHE A 23 -6.84 2.17 -0.04
CA PHE A 23 -7.98 1.53 0.62
C PHE A 23 -7.69 1.26 2.10
N PHE A 24 -8.76 1.18 2.88
CA PHE A 24 -8.75 0.73 4.26
C PHE A 24 -9.90 -0.25 4.49
N ASP A 25 -9.73 -1.14 5.46
CA ASP A 25 -10.75 -2.07 5.90
C ASP A 25 -11.85 -1.36 6.73
N PRO A 26 -12.97 -2.03 7.06
CA PRO A 26 -14.04 -1.42 7.85
C PRO A 26 -13.64 -0.97 9.26
N ASP A 27 -12.54 -1.50 9.79
CA ASP A 27 -11.99 -1.13 11.11
C ASP A 27 -11.07 0.10 11.02
N GLY A 28 -10.85 0.64 9.82
CA GLY A 28 -10.06 1.84 9.57
C GLY A 28 -8.57 1.59 9.32
N PHE A 29 -8.16 0.33 9.14
CA PHE A 29 -6.77 0.00 8.87
C PHE A 29 -6.48 -0.04 7.38
N LEU A 30 -5.35 0.54 6.98
CA LEU A 30 -4.89 0.54 5.59
C LEU A 30 -4.70 -0.89 5.08
N THR A 31 -5.01 -1.09 3.79
CA THR A 31 -4.77 -2.36 3.11
C THR A 31 -3.71 -2.20 2.03
N GLU A 32 -4.07 -1.62 0.89
CA GLU A 32 -3.19 -1.40 -0.26
C GLU A 32 -3.72 -0.27 -1.15
N GLY A 33 -3.00 0.03 -2.22
CA GLY A 33 -3.49 0.87 -3.30
C GLY A 33 -4.14 0.07 -4.43
N SER A 34 -4.62 0.73 -5.47
CA SER A 34 -5.28 0.02 -6.57
C SER A 34 -4.33 -0.90 -7.32
N PHE A 35 -3.05 -0.53 -7.48
CA PHE A 35 -2.04 -1.39 -8.12
C PHE A 35 -0.69 -1.40 -7.37
N THR A 36 -0.68 -0.98 -6.11
CA THR A 36 0.53 -0.81 -5.28
C THR A 36 0.31 -1.29 -3.85
N ASN A 37 1.39 -1.64 -3.14
CA ASN A 37 1.42 -1.77 -1.69
C ASN A 37 1.90 -0.46 -1.04
N ILE A 38 1.58 -0.26 0.24
CA ILE A 38 1.88 0.96 1.01
C ILE A 38 3.08 0.71 1.93
N PHE A 39 3.95 1.70 2.06
CA PHE A 39 5.09 1.68 2.97
C PHE A 39 5.23 3.03 3.69
N VAL A 40 5.25 3.01 5.02
CA VAL A 40 5.40 4.20 5.87
C VAL A 40 6.72 4.11 6.62
N GLU A 41 7.55 5.15 6.56
CA GLU A 41 8.80 5.15 7.32
C GLU A 41 8.57 5.53 8.79
N ARG A 42 9.08 4.71 9.71
CA ARG A 42 9.10 5.01 11.15
C ARG A 42 10.43 4.58 11.75
N GLY A 43 11.21 5.54 12.21
CA GLY A 43 12.49 5.26 12.89
C GLY A 43 13.51 4.54 12.01
N GLY A 44 13.56 4.83 10.70
CA GLY A 44 14.48 4.19 9.74
C GLY A 44 14.04 2.81 9.24
N GLN A 45 12.83 2.35 9.61
CA GLN A 45 12.23 1.11 9.14
C GLN A 45 10.98 1.42 8.31
N LEU A 46 10.78 0.72 7.20
CA LEU A 46 9.51 0.77 6.49
C LEU A 46 8.49 -0.17 7.14
N LEU A 47 7.30 0.35 7.41
CA LEU A 47 6.14 -0.40 7.86
C LEU A 47 5.20 -0.61 6.67
N THR A 48 4.61 -1.78 6.54
CA THR A 48 3.63 -2.09 5.48
C THR A 48 2.43 -2.82 6.09
N PRO A 49 1.18 -2.63 5.59
CA PRO A 49 0.02 -3.32 6.13
C PRO A 49 0.19 -4.83 6.20
N THR A 50 -0.23 -5.46 7.30
CA THR A 50 -0.17 -6.93 7.48
C THR A 50 -1.18 -7.66 6.60
N LEU A 51 -0.82 -8.85 6.09
CA LEU A 51 -1.66 -9.63 5.17
C LEU A 51 -3.04 -10.00 5.75
N SER A 52 -3.19 -10.03 7.07
CA SER A 52 -4.50 -10.27 7.72
C SER A 52 -5.53 -9.18 7.41
N ARG A 53 -5.10 -8.00 6.93
CA ARG A 53 -5.97 -6.90 6.48
C ARG A 53 -6.56 -7.09 5.08
N GLY A 54 -6.30 -8.22 4.43
CA GLY A 54 -6.97 -8.57 3.18
C GLY A 54 -6.40 -7.88 1.92
N LEU A 55 -5.10 -7.58 1.92
CA LEU A 55 -4.38 -7.06 0.75
C LEU A 55 -3.69 -8.16 -0.07
N LEU A 56 -3.26 -7.83 -1.29
CA LEU A 56 -2.43 -8.70 -2.11
C LEU A 56 -0.99 -8.80 -1.56
N PRO A 57 -0.41 -10.03 -1.52
CA PRO A 57 1.00 -10.24 -1.19
C PRO A 57 1.89 -9.85 -2.37
N GLY A 58 2.05 -8.54 -2.60
CA GLY A 58 2.79 -8.03 -3.75
C GLY A 58 4.27 -8.43 -3.71
N VAL A 59 4.85 -8.67 -4.89
CA VAL A 59 6.24 -9.17 -5.02
C VAL A 59 7.27 -8.20 -4.43
N LEU A 60 7.14 -6.89 -4.69
CA LEU A 60 8.01 -5.88 -4.07
C LEU A 60 7.88 -5.91 -2.54
N ARG A 61 6.66 -6.01 -2.01
CA ARG A 61 6.40 -6.07 -0.58
C ARG A 61 7.09 -7.29 0.05
N ALA A 62 6.96 -8.46 -0.56
CA ALA A 62 7.63 -9.67 -0.11
C ALA A 62 9.16 -9.51 -0.08
N GLU A 63 9.76 -9.02 -1.17
CA GLU A 63 11.21 -8.78 -1.24
C GLU A 63 11.70 -7.80 -0.16
N MET A 64 10.94 -6.73 0.10
CA MET A 64 11.28 -5.74 1.12
C MET A 64 11.20 -6.33 2.54
N ILE A 65 10.22 -7.22 2.80
CA ILE A 65 10.12 -7.92 4.08
C ILE A 65 11.25 -8.95 4.23
N ASP A 66 11.49 -9.78 3.22
CA ASP A 66 12.51 -10.82 3.24
C ASP A 66 13.94 -10.25 3.40
N SER A 67 14.19 -9.07 2.85
CA SER A 67 15.46 -8.34 3.01
C SER A 67 15.56 -7.54 4.31
N GLY A 68 14.54 -7.56 5.17
CA GLY A 68 14.49 -6.81 6.43
C GLY A 68 14.29 -5.29 6.26
N ARG A 69 14.07 -4.81 5.03
CA ARG A 69 13.85 -3.39 4.75
C ARG A 69 12.45 -2.92 5.10
N ALA A 70 11.49 -3.85 5.18
CA ALA A 70 10.13 -3.59 5.64
C ALA A 70 9.69 -4.60 6.70
N VAL A 71 8.78 -4.20 7.57
CA VAL A 71 8.09 -5.08 8.52
C VAL A 71 6.59 -4.84 8.45
N GLU A 72 5.82 -5.88 8.77
CA GLU A 72 4.37 -5.75 8.82
C GLU A 72 3.93 -4.92 10.04
N ALA A 73 2.90 -4.09 9.86
CA ALA A 73 2.25 -3.34 10.93
C ALA A 73 0.79 -3.07 10.58
N ASP A 74 -0.01 -2.81 11.61
CA ASP A 74 -1.29 -2.12 11.43
C ASP A 74 -1.04 -0.64 11.23
N LEU A 75 -1.59 -0.09 10.15
CA LEU A 75 -1.45 1.32 9.77
C LEU A 75 -2.83 1.93 9.54
N THR A 76 -2.94 3.22 9.74
CA THR A 76 -4.16 4.04 9.65
C THR A 76 -3.92 5.22 8.70
N ALA A 77 -4.97 5.95 8.33
CA ALA A 77 -4.83 7.11 7.45
C ALA A 77 -3.91 8.20 8.05
N GLU A 78 -3.91 8.35 9.37
CA GLU A 78 -3.06 9.27 10.12
C GLU A 78 -1.56 8.98 9.89
N ASP A 79 -1.20 7.72 9.70
CA ASP A 79 0.19 7.32 9.45
C ASP A 79 0.73 7.84 8.10
N LEU A 80 -0.16 8.26 7.18
CA LEU A 80 0.21 8.81 5.86
C LEU A 80 0.51 10.31 5.89
N ALA A 81 0.21 11.01 6.98
CA ALA A 81 0.33 12.47 7.07
C ALA A 81 1.77 12.99 6.90
N GLY A 82 2.76 12.18 7.27
CA GLY A 82 4.19 12.52 7.16
C GLY A 82 4.81 12.28 5.79
N GLY A 83 4.01 11.90 4.79
CA GLY A 83 4.51 11.34 3.54
C GLY A 83 4.79 9.84 3.68
N PHE A 84 4.67 9.13 2.57
CA PHE A 84 4.78 7.67 2.53
C PHE A 84 5.27 7.23 1.15
N PHE A 85 5.42 5.93 0.96
CA PHE A 85 5.70 5.35 -0.34
C PHE A 85 4.59 4.42 -0.75
N ILE A 86 4.34 4.38 -2.04
CA ILE A 86 3.58 3.32 -2.71
C ILE A 86 4.51 2.57 -3.65
N GLY A 87 4.26 1.29 -3.90
CA GLY A 87 5.14 0.56 -4.82
C GLY A 87 4.60 -0.76 -5.33
N ASN A 88 5.22 -1.23 -6.40
CA ASN A 88 5.03 -2.58 -6.93
C ASN A 88 6.31 -3.04 -7.63
N ALA A 89 6.36 -4.32 -8.02
CA ALA A 89 7.56 -4.90 -8.63
C ALA A 89 7.94 -4.29 -9.98
N LEU A 90 7.03 -3.59 -10.66
CA LEU A 90 7.33 -2.96 -11.95
C LEU A 90 7.96 -1.57 -11.77
N ARG A 91 7.56 -0.81 -10.75
CA ARG A 91 7.94 0.59 -10.58
C ARG A 91 8.85 0.85 -9.37
N GLY A 92 9.07 -0.15 -8.53
CA GLY A 92 9.76 0.03 -7.26
C GLY A 92 8.95 0.90 -6.29
N LEU A 93 9.65 1.52 -5.34
CA LEU A 93 9.07 2.50 -4.41
C LEU A 93 8.95 3.87 -5.09
N MET A 94 7.80 4.51 -4.89
CA MET A 94 7.50 5.87 -5.34
C MET A 94 7.03 6.69 -4.15
N PRO A 95 7.62 7.88 -3.89
CA PRO A 95 7.14 8.76 -2.83
C PRO A 95 5.72 9.25 -3.14
N ALA A 96 4.91 9.38 -2.11
CA ALA A 96 3.51 9.78 -2.18
C ALA A 96 3.15 10.72 -1.03
N ILE A 97 2.16 11.57 -1.29
CA ILE A 97 1.51 12.46 -0.33
C ILE A 97 -0.01 12.35 -0.55
N LEU A 98 -0.79 12.61 0.50
CA LEU A 98 -2.24 12.76 0.36
C LEU A 98 -2.57 14.05 -0.40
N ALA A 99 -3.65 14.01 -1.17
CA ALA A 99 -4.16 15.15 -1.93
C ALA A 99 -4.87 16.18 -1.03
#